data_AF-A0A950RMF9-F1
#
_entry.id   AF-A0A950RMF9-F1
#
_cell.length_a   1.000
_cell.length_b   1.000
_cell.length_c   1.000
_cell.angle_alpha   90.00
_cell.angle_beta   90.00
_cell.angle_gamma   90.00
#
_symmetry.space_group_name_H-M   'P 1'
#
loop_
_entity.id
_entity.type
_entity.pdbx_description
1 polymer ?
#
loop_
_entity_poly.entity_id
_entity_poly.type
_entity_poly.pdbx_seq_one_letter_code
_entity_poly.pdbx_strand_id
1 'polypeptide(L)'
;MSRPFAEAQYFCTHPDFELHVWARARHGRLVRGFGRLGQKSLTLWNEGVLTREERDLGFQFLQGRSPGLEPTPSAAAALPDAKSVLQLASLWSIDPTTLDGFFKEPGKGLLGRPPWAKT
;
A
#
# COMPACT_ATOMS: atom_id res chain seq x y z
N MET A 1 5.32 -7.65 -13.80
CA MET A 1 4.99 -6.86 -15.00
C MET A 1 5.27 -5.37 -14.76
N SER A 2 6.54 -4.94 -14.65
CA SER A 2 6.90 -3.53 -14.40
C SER A 2 8.19 -3.07 -15.10
N ARG A 3 8.60 -3.74 -16.18
CA ARG A 3 9.72 -3.25 -17.01
C ARG A 3 9.41 -2.01 -17.86
N PRO A 4 8.17 -1.73 -18.33
CA PRO A 4 7.89 -0.49 -19.06
C PRO A 4 7.44 0.68 -18.17
N PHE A 5 7.07 0.43 -16.90
CA PHE A 5 6.64 1.47 -15.97
C PHE A 5 7.74 1.71 -14.94
N ALA A 6 8.23 2.95 -14.83
CA ALA A 6 9.28 3.32 -13.87
C ALA A 6 8.91 2.93 -12.43
N GLU A 7 7.61 3.04 -12.11
CA GLU A 7 7.05 2.71 -10.83
C GLU A 7 5.63 2.15 -10.97
N ALA A 8 5.28 1.19 -10.11
CA ALA A 8 3.94 0.67 -9.93
C ALA A 8 3.58 0.72 -8.44
N GLN A 9 2.38 1.21 -8.13
CA GLN A 9 1.86 1.32 -6.78
C GLN A 9 0.52 0.60 -6.69
N TYR A 10 0.25 -0.02 -5.54
CA TYR A 10 -0.99 -0.72 -5.25
C TYR A 10 -1.46 -0.32 -3.85
N PHE A 11 -2.76 -0.07 -3.73
CA PHE A 11 -3.41 0.25 -2.46
C PHE A 11 -4.76 -0.49 -2.40
N CYS A 12 -5.09 -1.06 -1.25
CA CYS A 12 -6.33 -1.78 -1.03
C CYS A 12 -6.77 -1.62 0.43
N THR A 13 -8.05 -1.34 0.61
CA THR A 13 -8.69 -1.33 1.93
C THR A 13 -10.05 -2.01 1.86
N HIS A 14 -10.37 -2.85 2.83
CA HIS A 14 -11.69 -3.47 2.98
C HIS A 14 -12.18 -3.30 4.43
N PRO A 15 -13.12 -2.37 4.69
CA PRO A 15 -13.56 -2.05 6.05
C PRO A 15 -14.11 -3.25 6.83
N ASP A 16 -14.93 -4.10 6.20
CA ASP A 16 -15.57 -5.23 6.92
C ASP A 16 -14.58 -6.24 7.48
N PHE A 17 -13.40 -6.38 6.85
CA PHE A 17 -12.35 -7.29 7.27
C PHE A 17 -11.17 -6.57 7.94
N GLU A 18 -11.21 -5.23 8.01
CA GLU A 18 -10.08 -4.39 8.42
C GLU A 18 -8.80 -4.78 7.66
N LEU A 19 -8.95 -5.08 6.37
CA LEU A 19 -7.85 -5.43 5.50
C LEU A 19 -7.25 -4.14 4.94
N HIS A 20 -5.97 -3.90 5.21
CA HIS A 20 -5.25 -2.71 4.74
C HIS A 20 -3.92 -3.14 4.11
N VAL A 21 -3.77 -2.90 2.81
CA VAL A 21 -2.64 -3.40 2.02
C VAL A 21 -2.13 -2.30 1.10
N TRP A 22 -0.81 -2.19 0.98
CA TRP A 22 -0.17 -1.38 -0.04
C TRP A 22 1.15 -1.99 -0.51
N ALA A 23 1.52 -1.66 -1.73
CA ALA A 23 2.80 -2.06 -2.31
C ALA A 23 3.34 -1.00 -3.27
N ARG A 24 4.66 -0.94 -3.36
CA ARG A 24 5.39 -0.10 -4.30
C ARG A 24 6.51 -0.91 -4.93
N ALA A 25 6.54 -0.93 -6.25
CA ALA A 25 7.60 -1.53 -7.04
C ALA A 25 8.22 -0.50 -7.97
N ARG A 26 9.54 -0.52 -8.13
CA ARG A 26 10.30 0.33 -9.05
C ARG A 26 11.14 -0.54 -9.97
N HIS A 27 11.15 -0.24 -11.26
CA HIS A 27 11.97 -0.94 -12.27
C HIS A 27 11.92 -2.48 -12.17
N GLY A 28 10.73 -3.09 -12.07
CA GLY A 28 10.65 -4.55 -11.94
C GLY A 28 10.68 -5.11 -10.53
N ARG A 29 11.09 -4.33 -9.51
CA ARG A 29 11.42 -4.84 -8.17
C ARG A 29 10.52 -4.26 -7.10
N LEU A 30 10.02 -5.09 -6.20
CA LEU A 30 9.30 -4.63 -5.01
C LEU A 30 10.27 -3.84 -4.12
N VAL A 31 9.85 -2.63 -3.73
CA VAL A 31 10.60 -1.75 -2.81
C VAL A 31 9.96 -1.78 -1.43
N ARG A 32 8.63 -1.81 -1.38
CA ARG A 32 7.85 -1.85 -0.15
C ARG A 32 6.57 -2.66 -0.37
N GLY A 33 6.23 -3.52 0.57
CA GLY A 33 4.95 -4.22 0.62
C GLY A 33 4.49 -4.37 2.06
N PHE A 34 3.25 -4.04 2.33
CA PHE A 34 2.66 -4.23 3.66
C PHE A 34 1.20 -4.64 3.53
N GLY A 35 0.76 -5.55 4.40
CA GLY A 35 -0.62 -5.99 4.50
C GLY A 35 -0.97 -6.38 5.92
N ARG A 36 -2.09 -5.87 6.43
CA ARG A 36 -2.64 -6.20 7.74
C ARG A 36 -4.10 -6.61 7.62
N LEU A 37 -4.49 -7.58 8.44
CA LEU A 37 -5.88 -7.97 8.68
C LEU A 37 -6.22 -7.68 10.14
N GLY A 38 -6.97 -6.61 10.38
CA GLY A 38 -7.32 -6.12 11.73
C GLY A 38 -8.12 -7.13 12.56
N GLN A 39 -9.12 -7.79 11.95
CA GLN A 39 -9.98 -8.77 12.64
C GLN A 39 -9.20 -9.92 13.32
N LYS A 40 -8.04 -10.29 12.77
CA LYS A 40 -7.17 -11.34 13.34
C LYS A 40 -5.90 -10.78 13.99
N SER A 41 -5.80 -9.45 14.10
CA SER A 41 -4.59 -8.75 14.55
C SER A 41 -3.32 -9.23 13.82
N LEU A 42 -3.45 -9.61 12.55
CA LEU A 42 -2.45 -10.35 11.79
C LEU A 42 -1.79 -9.45 10.74
N THR A 43 -0.46 -9.43 10.72
CA THR A 43 0.30 -8.89 9.59
C THR A 43 0.44 -9.99 8.55
N LEU A 44 -0.23 -9.82 7.40
CA LEU A 44 -0.18 -10.76 6.27
C LEU A 44 1.12 -10.64 5.49
N TRP A 45 1.66 -9.42 5.40
CA TRP A 45 2.85 -9.13 4.61
C TRP A 45 3.57 -7.90 5.16
N ASN A 46 4.90 -7.96 5.24
CA ASN A 46 5.74 -6.83 5.64
C ASN A 46 7.13 -7.00 5.02
N GLU A 47 7.33 -6.43 3.84
CA GLU A 47 8.55 -6.56 3.05
C GLU A 47 9.08 -5.19 2.65
N GLY A 48 10.41 -5.07 2.62
CA GLY A 48 11.09 -3.80 2.38
C GLY A 48 11.20 -2.93 3.63
N VAL A 49 11.99 -1.86 3.50
CA VAL A 49 12.27 -0.92 4.58
C VAL A 49 11.07 0.01 4.77
N LEU A 50 10.72 0.28 6.03
CA LEU A 50 9.72 1.29 6.38
C LEU A 50 10.05 2.60 5.67
N THR A 51 9.10 3.11 4.90
CA THR A 51 9.26 4.35 4.12
C THR A 51 9.18 5.56 5.04
N ARG A 52 9.63 6.72 4.53
CA ARG A 52 9.54 7.97 5.28
C ARG A 52 8.09 8.36 5.51
N GLU A 53 7.26 8.21 4.49
CA GLU A 53 5.84 8.56 4.53
C GLU A 53 5.09 7.68 5.55
N GLU A 54 5.42 6.40 5.65
CA GLU A 54 4.89 5.53 6.72
C GLU A 54 5.32 6.00 8.12
N ARG A 55 6.57 6.46 8.29
CA ARG A 55 7.04 7.02 9.58
C ARG A 55 6.33 8.33 9.91
N ASP A 56 6.14 9.20 8.93
CA ASP A 56 5.46 10.49 9.10
C ASP A 56 3.98 10.29 9.49
N LEU A 57 3.36 9.17 9.08
CA LEU A 57 2.04 8.72 9.54
C LEU A 57 2.06 8.03 10.91
N GLY A 58 3.22 7.92 11.57
CA GLY A 58 3.36 7.34 12.90
C GLY A 58 3.35 5.81 12.92
N PHE A 59 3.52 5.15 11.77
CA PHE A 59 3.54 3.69 11.72
C PHE A 59 4.84 3.11 12.25
N GLN A 60 4.71 2.10 13.10
CA GLN A 60 5.82 1.27 13.55
C GLN A 60 5.49 -0.19 13.25
N PHE A 61 5.91 -0.68 12.08
CA PHE A 61 5.77 -2.09 11.76
C PHE A 61 6.96 -2.83 12.37
N LEU A 62 6.71 -3.60 13.42
CA LEU A 62 7.69 -4.52 13.97
C LEU A 62 8.18 -5.43 12.83
N GLN A 63 9.43 -5.26 12.40
CA GLN A 63 10.08 -6.22 11.51
C GLN A 63 10.23 -7.52 12.30
N GLY A 64 9.63 -8.60 11.81
CA GLY A 64 9.77 -9.94 12.38
C GLY A 64 9.33 -10.03 13.85
N ARG A 65 8.10 -10.48 14.10
CA ARG A 65 7.82 -11.08 15.41
C ARG A 65 8.66 -12.36 15.51
N SER A 66 9.74 -12.31 16.28
CA SER A 66 10.18 -13.49 17.01
C SER A 66 9.06 -13.84 18.01
N PRO A 67 8.55 -15.07 18.06
CA PRO A 67 7.59 -15.45 19.08
C PRO A 67 8.23 -15.30 20.47
N GLY A 68 7.66 -14.45 21.33
CA GLY A 68 8.08 -14.33 22.74
C GLY A 68 8.45 -12.94 23.25
N LEU A 69 8.43 -11.88 22.43
CA LEU A 69 8.63 -10.52 22.92
C LEU A 69 7.28 -9.85 23.18
N GLU A 70 6.96 -9.68 24.47
CA GLU A 70 5.79 -8.91 24.92
C GLU A 70 5.87 -7.48 24.36
N PRO A 71 4.76 -6.91 23.87
CA PRO A 71 4.76 -5.57 23.32
C PRO A 71 5.17 -4.55 24.39
N THR A 72 6.28 -3.86 24.19
CA THR A 72 6.66 -2.75 25.07
C THR A 72 5.70 -1.58 24.82
N PRO A 73 5.13 -0.95 25.86
CA PRO A 73 4.10 0.09 25.73
C PRO A 73 4.69 1.47 25.36
N SER A 74 5.78 1.50 24.60
CA SER A 74 6.47 2.75 24.26
C SER A 74 5.99 3.26 22.90
N ALA A 75 5.08 4.24 22.97
CA ALA A 75 4.33 4.86 21.87
C ALA A 75 3.30 3.91 21.24
N ALA A 76 2.01 4.25 21.39
CA ALA A 76 0.93 3.55 20.70
C ALA A 76 1.11 3.71 19.18
N ALA A 77 1.83 2.78 18.57
CA ALA A 77 2.00 2.74 17.12
C ALA A 77 0.62 2.74 16.49
N ALA A 78 0.34 3.74 15.64
CA ALA A 78 -0.94 3.82 14.97
C ALA A 78 -1.11 2.56 14.11
N LEU A 79 -2.17 1.80 14.35
CA LEU A 79 -2.52 0.70 13.48
C LEU A 79 -3.08 1.29 12.17
N PRO A 80 -2.65 0.80 11.00
CA PRO A 80 -3.20 1.27 9.73
C PRO A 80 -4.70 1.00 9.66
N ASP A 81 -5.44 2.02 9.23
CA ASP A 81 -6.86 1.97 8.88
C ASP A 81 -7.07 2.38 7.42
N ALA A 82 -8.34 2.41 6.99
CA ALA A 82 -8.70 2.80 5.63
C ALA A 82 -8.23 4.23 5.28
N LYS A 83 -8.33 5.17 6.24
CA LYS A 83 -7.92 6.56 6.04
C LYS A 83 -6.42 6.66 5.83
N SER A 84 -5.64 5.90 6.58
CA SER A 84 -4.19 5.90 6.50
C SER A 84 -3.70 5.35 5.15
N VAL A 85 -4.39 4.37 4.57
CA VAL A 85 -4.12 3.88 3.19
C VAL A 85 -4.31 5.01 2.17
N LEU A 86 -5.39 5.79 2.29
CA LEU A 86 -5.66 6.93 1.39
C LEU A 86 -4.63 8.06 1.57
N GLN A 87 -4.23 8.36 2.81
CA GLN A 87 -3.18 9.32 3.10
C GLN A 87 -1.83 8.88 2.52
N LEU A 88 -1.49 7.60 2.64
CA LEU A 88 -0.26 7.07 2.06
C LEU A 88 -0.29 7.12 0.53
N ALA A 89 -1.43 6.81 -0.11
CA ALA A 89 -1.61 6.98 -1.54
C ALA A 89 -1.39 8.42 -2.00
N SER A 90 -1.91 9.38 -1.22
CA SER A 90 -1.71 10.82 -1.45
C SER A 90 -0.24 11.24 -1.35
N LEU A 91 0.49 10.69 -0.38
CA LEU A 91 1.92 10.97 -0.19
C LEU A 91 2.81 10.31 -1.25
N TRP A 92 2.45 9.13 -1.74
CA TRP A 92 3.22 8.41 -2.76
C TRP A 92 2.91 8.85 -4.18
N SER A 93 1.71 9.37 -4.46
CA SER A 93 1.27 9.73 -5.79
C SER A 93 0.17 10.80 -5.78
N ILE A 94 -1.09 10.39 -5.72
CA ILE A 94 -2.28 11.24 -5.85
C ILE A 94 -3.29 10.84 -4.78
N ASP A 95 -4.06 11.81 -4.29
CA ASP A 95 -5.20 11.52 -3.42
C ASP A 95 -6.33 10.87 -4.22
N PRO A 96 -6.61 9.57 -4.01
CA PRO A 96 -7.63 8.85 -4.77
C PRO A 96 -9.05 9.38 -4.51
N THR A 97 -9.29 10.12 -3.43
CA THR A 97 -10.60 10.72 -3.13
C THR A 97 -10.89 11.98 -3.97
N THR A 98 -9.90 12.48 -4.69
CA THR A 98 -10.00 13.71 -5.49
C THR A 98 -10.07 13.45 -7.00
N LEU A 99 -10.11 12.18 -7.42
CA LEU A 99 -10.00 11.78 -8.83
C LEU A 99 -11.06 12.42 -9.74
N ASP A 100 -12.29 12.60 -9.24
CA ASP A 100 -13.38 13.27 -9.97
C ASP A 100 -13.04 14.72 -10.35
N GLY A 101 -12.14 15.37 -9.60
CA GLY A 101 -11.69 16.73 -9.87
C GLY A 101 -10.51 16.83 -10.85
N PHE A 102 -9.69 15.78 -10.95
CA PHE A 102 -8.44 15.78 -11.73
C PHE A 102 -8.62 15.41 -13.20
N PHE A 103 -9.57 14.53 -13.52
CA PHE A 103 -9.74 13.99 -14.88
C PHE A 103 -11.10 14.37 -15.47
N LYS A 104 -11.37 15.67 -15.58
CA LYS A 104 -12.64 16.19 -16.10
C LYS A 104 -12.84 15.96 -17.60
N GLU A 105 -11.74 15.84 -18.36
CA GLU A 105 -11.79 15.53 -19.78
C GLU A 105 -11.44 14.06 -20.02
N PRO A 106 -12.23 13.32 -20.83
CA PRO A 106 -11.88 11.96 -21.23
C PRO A 106 -10.52 11.94 -21.94
N GLY A 107 -9.49 11.44 -21.26
CA GLY A 107 -8.17 11.26 -21.85
C GLY A 107 -8.11 10.06 -22.79
N LYS A 108 -7.15 10.05 -23.72
CA LYS A 108 -6.83 8.84 -24.51
C LYS A 108 -6.32 7.75 -23.56
N GLY A 109 -7.16 6.77 -23.28
CA GLY A 109 -6.77 5.57 -22.52
C GLY A 109 -5.85 4.66 -23.35
N LEU A 110 -5.03 3.87 -22.65
CA LEU A 110 -4.24 2.79 -23.26
C LEU A 110 -4.86 1.44 -22.89
N LEU A 111 -5.35 0.71 -23.89
CA LEU A 111 -5.80 -0.65 -23.71
C LEU A 111 -4.64 -1.61 -24.00
N GLY A 112 -4.06 -2.21 -22.97
CA GLY A 112 -3.03 -3.23 -23.13
C GLY A 112 -3.64 -4.52 -23.68
N ARG A 113 -3.06 -5.08 -24.75
CA ARG A 113 -3.43 -6.42 -25.22
C ARG A 113 -2.57 -7.46 -24.51
N PRO A 114 -3.15 -8.42 -23.78
CA PRO A 114 -2.38 -9.51 -23.24
C PRO A 114 -1.88 -10.41 -24.38
N PRO A 115 -0.67 -10.98 -24.28
CA PRO A 115 -0.03 -11.74 -25.35
C PRO A 115 -0.78 -13.02 -25.74
N TRP A 116 -1.76 -13.45 -24.95
CA TRP A 116 -2.56 -14.66 -25.20
C TRP A 116 -3.92 -14.40 -25.84
N ALA A 117 -4.33 -13.13 -26.04
CA ALA A 117 -5.56 -12.80 -26.75
C ALA A 117 -5.33 -12.97 -28.27
N LYS A 118 -5.72 -14.12 -28.83
CA LYS A 118 -5.78 -14.34 -30.28
C LYS A 118 -7.08 -13.74 -30.86
N THR A 119 -6.96 -13.18 -32.06
CA THR A 119 -8.01 -12.55 -32.88
C THR A 119 -9.11 -13.52 -33.28
#